data_AF-A0A1G3AJE4-F1
#
_entry.id   AF-A0A1G3AJE4-F1
#
_cell.length_a   1.000
_cell.length_b   1.000
_cell.length_c   1.000
_cell.angle_alpha   90.00
_cell.angle_beta   90.00
_cell.angle_gamma   90.00
#
_symmetry.space_group_name_H-M   'P 1'
#
loop_
_entity.id
_entity.type
_entity.pdbx_description
1 polymer ?
#
loop_
_entity_poly.entity_id
_entity_poly.type
_entity_poly.pdbx_seq_one_letter_code
_entity_poly.pdbx_strand_id
1 'polypeptide(L)'
;MKKLRKLFTISSILAASLFIFSSTIFINEKPVQAQHAGGGIIDTTKQPRAPSFHQSFAPYEGTIPLPWMDEKPNAITIKVTETITYEIPVDEKKFNEKKITFEDLELKEVANNLEINFHQVDCFYFKVIKQTQVRTVENLTCKREREGSQYWLSDGKKYIEWGKWSNWISEKQEEKNLEMAEKKP
;
A
#
# COMPACT_ATOMS: atom_id res chain seq x y z
N MET A 1 18.77 -10.60 -52.40
CA MET A 1 19.56 -11.08 -51.24
C MET A 1 20.01 -10.01 -50.24
N LYS A 2 20.44 -8.79 -50.65
CA LYS A 2 20.93 -7.75 -49.69
C LYS A 2 19.86 -7.18 -48.74
N LYS A 3 18.60 -7.04 -49.18
CA LYS A 3 17.49 -6.54 -48.34
C LYS A 3 17.09 -7.52 -47.22
N LEU A 4 17.13 -8.82 -47.49
CA LEU A 4 16.76 -9.86 -46.51
C LEU A 4 17.77 -9.95 -45.36
N ARG A 5 19.06 -9.75 -45.64
CA ARG A 5 20.12 -9.68 -44.62
C ARG A 5 19.97 -8.49 -43.69
N LYS A 6 19.54 -7.32 -44.20
CA LYS A 6 19.28 -6.11 -43.39
C LYS A 6 18.12 -6.30 -42.40
N LEU A 7 17.04 -6.97 -42.80
CA LEU A 7 15.91 -7.26 -41.90
C LEU A 7 16.31 -8.21 -40.76
N PHE A 8 17.10 -9.25 -41.07
CA PHE A 8 17.59 -10.18 -40.05
C PHE A 8 18.51 -9.52 -39.03
N THR A 9 19.41 -8.63 -39.46
CA THR A 9 20.28 -7.88 -38.53
C THR A 9 19.52 -6.90 -37.65
N ILE A 10 18.48 -6.22 -38.16
CA ILE A 10 17.69 -5.28 -37.37
C ILE A 10 16.83 -6.05 -36.34
N SER A 11 16.23 -7.17 -36.73
CA SER A 11 15.46 -8.02 -35.82
C SER A 11 16.32 -8.63 -34.71
N SER A 12 17.56 -9.03 -35.03
CA SER A 12 18.51 -9.55 -34.03
C SER A 12 18.96 -8.49 -33.02
N ILE A 13 19.13 -7.23 -33.43
CA ILE A 13 19.52 -6.14 -32.53
C ILE A 13 18.35 -5.78 -31.60
N LEU A 14 17.12 -5.77 -32.12
CA LEU A 14 15.92 -5.45 -31.34
C LEU A 14 15.61 -6.51 -30.27
N ALA A 15 15.82 -7.79 -30.61
CA ALA A 15 15.67 -8.90 -29.66
C ALA A 15 16.76 -8.89 -28.57
N ALA A 16 18.00 -8.55 -28.93
CA ALA A 16 19.09 -8.46 -27.97
C ALA A 16 18.92 -7.27 -27.01
N SER A 17 18.36 -6.13 -27.46
CA SER A 17 18.06 -5.00 -26.59
C SER A 17 16.91 -5.26 -25.61
N LEU A 18 15.93 -6.08 -25.99
CA LEU A 18 14.83 -6.45 -25.08
C LEU A 18 15.33 -7.36 -23.94
N PHE A 19 16.26 -8.26 -24.24
CA PHE A 19 16.79 -9.22 -23.25
C PHE A 19 17.61 -8.55 -22.14
N ILE A 20 18.33 -7.46 -22.44
CA ILE A 20 19.13 -6.73 -21.44
C ILE A 20 18.24 -5.92 -20.49
N PHE A 21 17.08 -5.43 -20.95
CA PHE A 21 16.13 -4.70 -20.11
C PHE A 21 15.33 -5.59 -19.15
N SER A 22 15.16 -6.88 -19.45
CA SER A 22 14.47 -7.81 -18.54
C SER A 22 15.36 -8.27 -17.37
N SER A 23 16.68 -8.24 -17.53
CA SER A 23 17.62 -8.68 -16.49
C SER A 23 17.85 -7.68 -15.35
N THR A 24 17.43 -6.42 -15.49
CA THR A 24 17.63 -5.39 -14.45
C THR A 24 16.45 -5.22 -13.49
N ILE A 25 15.32 -5.91 -13.72
CA ILE A 25 14.12 -5.80 -12.86
C ILE A 25 14.12 -6.81 -11.69
N PHE A 26 15.07 -7.75 -11.64
CA PHE A 26 15.12 -8.78 -10.59
C PHE A 26 16.17 -8.56 -9.48
N ILE A 27 16.72 -7.35 -9.34
CA ILE A 27 17.61 -7.03 -8.23
C ILE A 27 16.88 -6.07 -7.29
N ASN A 28 16.31 -6.62 -6.21
CA ASN A 28 16.68 -6.32 -4.82
C ASN A 28 15.52 -6.54 -3.82
N GLU A 29 14.76 -7.63 -3.91
CA GLU A 29 14.13 -8.16 -2.71
C GLU A 29 15.16 -9.05 -2.01
N LYS A 30 15.94 -8.45 -1.09
CA LYS A 30 16.63 -9.24 -0.09
C LYS A 30 15.54 -9.89 0.77
N PRO A 31 15.39 -11.22 0.81
CA PRO A 31 14.64 -11.82 1.90
C PRO A 31 15.35 -11.39 3.18
N VAL A 32 14.64 -10.71 4.06
CA VAL A 32 15.12 -10.47 5.43
C VAL A 32 15.17 -11.83 6.10
N GLN A 33 16.29 -12.52 5.89
CA GLN A 33 16.65 -13.69 6.66
C GLN A 33 16.96 -13.15 8.05
N ALA A 34 16.00 -13.28 8.96
CA ALA A 34 16.21 -13.02 10.37
C ALA A 34 17.39 -13.88 10.84
N GLN A 35 18.58 -13.27 10.91
CA GLN A 35 19.74 -13.88 11.53
C GLN A 35 19.44 -13.96 13.03
N HIS A 36 18.91 -15.09 13.49
CA HIS A 36 18.99 -15.47 14.89
C HIS A 36 20.44 -15.88 15.20
N ALA A 37 21.34 -14.90 15.26
CA ALA A 37 22.66 -15.07 15.87
C ALA A 37 22.53 -14.71 17.35
N GLY A 38 22.65 -15.70 18.23
CA GLY A 38 22.69 -15.48 19.68
C GLY A 38 21.60 -16.19 20.47
N GLY A 39 21.36 -17.47 20.19
CA GLY A 39 20.64 -18.36 21.11
C GLY A 39 21.49 -18.66 22.35
N GLY A 40 21.74 -17.65 23.19
CA GLY A 40 22.10 -17.88 24.58
C GLY A 40 20.82 -18.23 25.33
N ILE A 41 20.69 -19.47 25.80
CA ILE A 41 19.63 -19.85 26.73
C ILE A 41 19.85 -19.02 27.99
N ILE A 42 19.05 -17.96 28.18
CA ILE A 42 19.01 -17.24 29.46
C ILE A 42 18.25 -18.17 30.40
N ASP A 43 18.97 -18.77 31.35
CA ASP A 43 18.37 -19.53 32.44
C ASP A 43 17.57 -18.56 33.33
N THR A 44 16.25 -18.51 33.13
CA THR A 44 15.34 -17.64 33.88
C THR A 44 15.06 -18.14 35.30
N THR A 45 15.59 -19.30 35.72
CA THR A 45 15.41 -19.78 37.08
C THR A 45 16.22 -19.00 38.12
N LYS A 46 17.12 -18.10 37.70
CA LYS A 46 17.91 -17.26 38.61
C LYS A 46 17.76 -15.79 38.26
N GLN A 47 17.21 -15.03 39.21
CA GLN A 47 17.13 -13.58 39.16
C GLN A 47 18.55 -12.97 39.01
N PRO A 48 18.84 -12.20 37.94
CA PRO A 48 20.06 -11.42 37.90
C PRO A 48 19.91 -10.25 38.87
N ARG A 49 20.86 -10.10 39.82
CA ARG A 49 20.87 -8.99 40.79
C ARG A 49 21.19 -7.61 40.17
N ALA A 50 21.40 -7.55 38.85
CA ALA A 50 21.81 -6.35 38.13
C ALA A 50 20.92 -6.14 36.89
N PRO A 51 20.64 -4.88 36.50
CA PRO A 51 19.88 -4.58 35.29
C PRO A 51 20.61 -5.14 34.07
N SER A 52 19.93 -6.01 33.32
CA SER A 52 20.43 -6.54 32.05
C SER A 52 20.13 -5.54 30.94
N PHE A 53 21.15 -5.07 30.25
CA PHE A 53 21.01 -4.21 29.08
C PHE A 53 21.16 -5.03 27.80
N HIS A 54 20.35 -4.73 26.78
CA HIS A 54 20.55 -5.29 25.45
C HIS A 54 21.88 -4.77 24.90
N GLN A 55 22.70 -5.65 24.33
CA GLN A 55 23.82 -5.23 23.49
C GLN A 55 23.23 -4.85 22.13
N SER A 56 22.81 -3.59 21.99
CA SER A 56 22.21 -3.06 20.76
C SER A 56 23.24 -3.06 19.62
N PHE A 57 22.81 -3.27 18.38
CA PHE A 57 23.66 -3.25 17.17
C PHE A 57 24.21 -1.85 16.78
N ALA A 58 23.94 -0.80 17.57
CA ALA A 58 24.53 0.52 17.43
C ALA A 58 24.54 1.26 18.77
N PRO A 59 25.56 2.10 19.06
CA PRO A 59 25.64 2.84 20.30
C PRO A 59 24.66 4.02 20.26
N TYR A 60 23.56 3.91 21.00
CA TYR A 60 22.66 5.03 21.27
C TYR A 60 22.89 5.52 22.71
N GLU A 61 22.97 6.82 22.92
CA GLU A 61 22.94 7.41 24.26
C GLU A 61 21.55 7.21 24.88
N GLY A 62 21.50 6.77 26.14
CA GLY A 62 20.27 6.45 26.86
C GLY A 62 19.93 4.97 26.80
N THR A 63 20.39 4.21 27.78
CA THR A 63 19.95 2.82 27.98
C THR A 63 18.48 2.82 28.42
N ILE A 64 17.60 2.26 27.60
CA ILE A 64 16.22 2.00 28.01
C ILE A 64 16.25 0.80 28.98
N PRO A 65 15.85 0.97 30.27
CA PRO A 65 15.78 -0.15 31.18
C PRO A 65 14.74 -1.14 30.67
N LEU A 66 15.13 -2.40 30.52
CA LEU A 66 14.18 -3.45 30.19
C LEU A 66 13.25 -3.63 31.39
N PRO A 67 11.92 -3.43 31.25
CA PRO A 67 11.01 -3.86 32.29
C PRO A 67 11.19 -5.37 32.46
N TRP A 68 11.33 -5.81 33.70
CA TRP A 68 11.36 -7.24 33.98
C TRP A 68 10.02 -7.84 33.58
N MET A 69 10.01 -8.62 32.50
CA MET A 69 8.84 -9.37 32.05
C MET A 69 9.03 -10.82 32.49
N ASP A 70 8.36 -11.21 33.57
CA ASP A 70 8.36 -12.59 34.06
C ASP A 70 7.78 -13.58 33.02
N GLU A 71 6.93 -13.08 32.11
CA GLU A 71 6.25 -13.90 31.11
C GLU A 71 6.53 -13.39 29.69
N LYS A 72 7.24 -14.22 28.92
CA LYS A 72 7.46 -13.98 27.49
C LYS A 72 6.11 -14.10 26.76
N PRO A 73 5.73 -13.15 25.90
CA PRO A 73 4.46 -13.23 25.20
C PRO A 73 4.41 -14.47 24.30
N ASN A 74 3.30 -15.21 24.37
CA ASN A 74 3.00 -16.31 23.47
C ASN A 74 2.33 -15.76 22.21
N ALA A 75 3.03 -15.84 21.07
CA ALA A 75 2.50 -15.37 19.80
C ALA A 75 1.47 -16.36 19.23
N ILE A 76 0.31 -15.83 18.82
CA ILE A 76 -0.71 -16.56 18.06
C ILE A 76 -0.89 -15.85 16.71
N THR A 77 -1.03 -16.61 15.64
CA THR A 77 -1.31 -16.08 14.30
C THR A 77 -2.82 -16.03 14.08
N ILE A 78 -3.32 -14.87 13.69
CA ILE A 78 -4.73 -14.66 13.34
C ILE A 78 -4.86 -14.25 11.87
N LYS A 79 -6.02 -14.53 11.26
CA LYS A 79 -6.32 -14.09 9.89
C LYS A 79 -6.97 -12.71 9.92
N VAL A 80 -6.49 -11.83 9.05
CA VAL A 80 -7.02 -10.47 8.86
C VAL A 80 -7.52 -10.35 7.43
N THR A 81 -8.75 -9.89 7.26
CA THR A 81 -9.33 -9.62 5.93
C THR A 81 -9.46 -8.12 5.73
N GLU A 82 -9.03 -7.63 4.57
CA GLU A 82 -9.17 -6.23 4.17
C GLU A 82 -9.97 -6.11 2.88
N THR A 83 -10.98 -5.26 2.91
CA THR A 83 -11.82 -4.94 1.75
C THR A 83 -11.75 -3.45 1.47
N ILE A 84 -11.42 -3.08 0.23
CA ILE A 84 -11.38 -1.69 -0.22
C ILE A 84 -12.48 -1.47 -1.26
N THR A 85 -13.27 -0.42 -1.06
CA THR A 85 -14.38 -0.05 -1.95
C THR A 85 -14.27 1.42 -2.32
N TYR A 86 -14.55 1.75 -3.57
CA TYR A 86 -14.56 3.13 -4.07
C TYR A 86 -15.47 3.23 -5.29
N GLU A 87 -16.07 4.41 -5.47
CA GLU A 87 -16.91 4.71 -6.62
C GLU A 87 -16.11 5.40 -7.69
N ILE A 88 -16.20 4.92 -8.93
CA ILE A 88 -15.57 5.56 -10.08
C ILE A 88 -16.61 6.01 -11.10
N PRO A 89 -16.45 7.22 -11.66
CA PRO A 89 -17.15 7.61 -12.86
C PRO A 89 -16.60 6.81 -14.04
N VAL A 90 -17.52 6.39 -14.91
CA VAL A 90 -17.22 5.70 -16.16
C VAL A 90 -17.92 6.42 -17.31
N ASP A 91 -17.46 6.21 -18.53
CA ASP A 91 -18.10 6.77 -19.72
C ASP A 91 -19.51 6.16 -19.88
N GLU A 92 -20.52 7.03 -19.96
CA GLU A 92 -21.93 6.61 -20.03
C GLU A 92 -22.22 5.77 -21.28
N LYS A 93 -21.63 6.11 -22.43
CA LYS A 93 -21.85 5.36 -23.68
C LYS A 93 -21.26 3.96 -23.55
N LYS A 94 -20.04 3.85 -23.02
CA LYS A 94 -19.39 2.55 -22.79
C LYS A 94 -20.15 1.71 -21.76
N PHE A 95 -20.67 2.33 -20.70
CA PHE A 95 -21.48 1.65 -19.69
C PHE A 95 -22.77 1.09 -20.30
N ASN A 96 -23.52 1.92 -21.04
CA ASN A 96 -24.78 1.53 -21.68
C ASN A 96 -24.58 0.44 -22.74
N GLU A 97 -23.47 0.48 -23.48
CA GLU A 97 -23.10 -0.54 -24.45
C GLU A 97 -22.51 -1.81 -23.81
N LYS A 98 -22.33 -1.84 -22.48
CA LYS A 98 -21.68 -2.92 -21.71
C LYS A 98 -20.26 -3.24 -22.23
N LYS A 99 -19.53 -2.21 -22.65
CA LYS A 99 -18.16 -2.30 -23.19
C LYS A 99 -17.10 -1.74 -22.24
N ILE A 100 -17.37 -1.75 -20.94
CA ILE A 100 -16.38 -1.36 -19.94
C ILE A 100 -15.26 -2.39 -19.92
N THR A 101 -14.03 -1.94 -20.15
CA THR A 101 -12.84 -2.77 -20.07
C THR A 101 -12.08 -2.50 -18.77
N PHE A 102 -11.04 -3.30 -18.49
CA PHE A 102 -10.24 -3.14 -17.28
C PHE A 102 -9.55 -1.77 -17.22
N GLU A 103 -9.12 -1.25 -18.37
CA GLU A 103 -8.49 0.06 -18.51
C GLU A 103 -9.45 1.21 -18.15
N ASP A 104 -10.76 1.02 -18.32
CA ASP A 104 -11.77 2.01 -17.90
C ASP A 104 -11.96 2.04 -16.38
N LEU A 105 -11.58 0.96 -15.69
CA LEU A 105 -11.60 0.81 -14.23
C LEU A 105 -10.28 1.22 -13.56
N GLU A 106 -9.18 1.21 -14.32
CA GLU A 106 -7.85 1.55 -13.82
C GLU A 106 -7.76 3.05 -13.51
N LEU A 107 -7.36 3.36 -12.27
CA LEU A 107 -7.05 4.70 -11.83
C LEU A 107 -5.56 4.79 -11.56
N LYS A 108 -4.86 5.70 -12.25
CA LYS A 108 -3.45 5.95 -11.96
C LYS A 108 -3.35 6.86 -10.75
N GLU A 109 -2.84 6.33 -9.64
CA GLU A 109 -2.54 7.11 -8.45
C GLU A 109 -1.41 8.11 -8.72
N VAL A 110 -1.64 9.37 -8.38
CA VAL A 110 -0.67 10.45 -8.52
C VAL A 110 0.09 10.58 -7.21
N ALA A 111 1.23 9.90 -7.10
CA ALA A 111 2.09 10.01 -5.93
C ALA A 111 2.94 11.29 -5.95
N ASN A 112 3.22 11.82 -7.14
CA ASN A 112 4.00 13.03 -7.34
C ASN A 112 3.38 13.88 -8.46
N ASN A 113 2.98 15.10 -8.11
CA ASN A 113 2.30 16.03 -9.01
C ASN A 113 3.19 16.49 -10.18
N LEU A 114 4.50 16.23 -10.12
CA LEU A 114 5.44 16.45 -11.23
C LEU A 114 5.32 15.42 -12.36
N GLU A 115 4.67 14.28 -12.12
CA GLU A 115 4.45 13.27 -13.16
C GLU A 115 3.36 13.67 -14.17
N ILE A 116 2.52 14.63 -13.81
CA ILE A 116 1.44 15.12 -14.65
C ILE A 116 1.74 16.58 -14.97
N ASN A 117 2.01 16.85 -16.25
CA ASN A 117 2.12 18.22 -16.74
C ASN A 117 0.71 18.83 -16.87
N PHE A 118 0.06 19.16 -15.75
CA PHE A 118 -1.29 19.75 -15.73
C PHE A 118 -1.39 21.07 -16.53
N HIS A 119 -0.27 21.72 -16.84
CA HIS A 119 -0.22 22.90 -17.71
C HIS A 119 -0.25 22.59 -19.21
N GLN A 120 -0.11 21.33 -19.61
CA GLN A 120 -0.04 20.89 -21.02
C GLN A 120 -1.23 20.01 -21.44
N VAL A 121 -2.09 19.63 -20.51
CA VAL A 121 -3.24 18.76 -20.77
C VAL A 121 -4.51 19.40 -20.22
N ASP A 122 -5.60 19.30 -20.98
CA ASP A 122 -6.90 19.81 -20.56
C ASP A 122 -7.58 18.80 -19.63
N CYS A 123 -8.28 19.32 -18.61
CA CYS A 123 -9.10 18.51 -17.73
C CYS A 123 -10.53 18.45 -18.26
N PHE A 124 -10.96 17.29 -18.74
CA PHE A 124 -12.32 17.07 -19.23
C PHE A 124 -13.31 16.78 -18.10
N TYR A 125 -12.83 16.24 -16.99
CA TYR A 125 -13.69 15.84 -15.89
C TYR A 125 -12.95 15.91 -14.56
N PHE A 126 -13.61 16.47 -13.55
CA PHE A 126 -13.14 16.55 -12.18
C PHE A 126 -14.25 16.13 -11.22
N LYS A 127 -13.94 15.21 -10.31
CA LYS A 127 -14.85 14.82 -9.23
C LYS A 127 -14.07 14.35 -8.00
N VAL A 128 -14.57 14.72 -6.83
CA VAL A 128 -14.13 14.13 -5.56
C VAL A 128 -14.85 12.81 -5.35
N ILE A 129 -14.08 11.74 -5.17
CA ILE A 129 -14.59 10.40 -4.87
C ILE A 129 -14.17 9.98 -3.48
N LYS A 130 -14.86 8.98 -2.94
CA LYS A 130 -14.60 8.45 -1.60
C LYS A 130 -14.15 7.00 -1.70
N GLN A 131 -13.12 6.66 -0.93
CA GLN A 131 -12.67 5.29 -0.75
C GLN A 131 -12.85 4.88 0.70
N THR A 132 -13.41 3.70 0.89
CA THR A 132 -13.64 3.09 2.19
C THR A 132 -12.80 1.83 2.30
N GLN A 133 -12.07 1.69 3.40
CA GLN A 133 -11.37 0.47 3.76
C GLN A 133 -11.98 -0.12 5.01
N VAL A 134 -12.37 -1.38 4.93
CA VAL A 134 -12.88 -2.18 6.05
C VAL A 134 -11.89 -3.29 6.35
N ARG A 135 -11.50 -3.41 7.61
CA ARG A 135 -10.64 -4.46 8.13
C ARG A 135 -11.43 -5.28 9.15
N THR A 136 -11.50 -6.58 8.93
CA THR A 136 -12.25 -7.52 9.78
C THR A 136 -11.34 -8.61 10.31
N VAL A 137 -11.44 -8.86 11.61
CA VAL A 137 -10.71 -9.88 12.36
C VAL A 137 -11.67 -10.50 13.36
N GLU A 138 -12.03 -11.77 13.20
CA GLU A 138 -12.90 -12.56 14.11
C GLU A 138 -14.11 -11.81 14.69
N ASN A 139 -13.92 -11.02 15.76
CA ASN A 139 -14.93 -10.26 16.49
C ASN A 139 -14.75 -8.72 16.43
N LEU A 140 -13.88 -8.22 15.56
CA LEU A 140 -13.54 -6.80 15.41
C LEU A 140 -13.65 -6.39 13.94
N THR A 141 -14.49 -5.41 13.68
CA THR A 141 -14.57 -4.71 12.40
C THR A 141 -14.19 -3.25 12.60
N CYS A 142 -13.22 -2.79 11.80
CA CYS A 142 -12.77 -1.40 11.77
C CYS A 142 -12.89 -0.85 10.36
N LYS A 143 -13.35 0.39 10.25
CA LYS A 143 -13.52 1.13 9.00
C LYS A 143 -12.69 2.40 9.04
N ARG A 144 -12.14 2.79 7.89
CA ARG A 144 -11.58 4.13 7.65
C ARG A 144 -11.90 4.58 6.24
N GLU A 145 -11.86 5.88 6.04
CA GLU A 145 -12.26 6.50 4.79
C GLU A 145 -11.21 7.52 4.34
N ARG A 146 -11.10 7.74 3.03
CA ARG A 146 -10.36 8.87 2.47
C ARG A 146 -11.09 9.43 1.27
N GLU A 147 -10.89 10.72 1.03
CA GLU A 147 -11.32 11.37 -0.20
C GLU A 147 -10.20 11.30 -1.23
N GLY A 148 -10.56 11.31 -2.51
CA GLY A 148 -9.62 11.41 -3.62
C GLY A 148 -10.16 12.32 -4.70
N SER A 149 -9.28 13.15 -5.25
CA SER A 149 -9.59 14.00 -6.39
C SER A 149 -9.29 13.25 -7.67
N GLN A 150 -10.32 13.00 -8.47
CA GLN A 150 -10.18 12.30 -9.74
C GLN A 150 -10.18 13.28 -10.92
N TYR A 151 -9.30 13.03 -11.88
CA TYR A 151 -9.11 13.84 -13.09
C TYR A 151 -9.18 12.96 -14.33
N TRP A 152 -9.92 13.40 -15.35
CA TRP A 152 -9.81 12.83 -16.69
C TRP A 152 -9.13 13.85 -17.58
N LEU A 153 -7.97 13.49 -18.10
CA LEU A 153 -7.15 14.41 -18.88
C LEU A 153 -7.25 14.11 -20.37
N SER A 154 -6.86 15.07 -21.20
CA SER A 154 -6.90 14.96 -22.66
C SER A 154 -5.96 13.90 -23.24
N ASP A 155 -5.06 13.35 -22.44
CA ASP A 155 -4.24 12.19 -22.76
C ASP A 155 -5.02 10.85 -22.74
N GLY A 156 -6.32 10.90 -22.40
CA GLY A 156 -7.21 9.74 -22.34
C GLY A 156 -7.07 8.93 -21.05
N LYS A 157 -6.26 9.38 -20.08
CA LYS A 157 -6.02 8.67 -18.83
C LYS A 157 -6.84 9.27 -17.68
N LYS A 158 -7.15 8.39 -16.72
CA LYS A 158 -7.83 8.74 -15.47
C LYS A 158 -6.83 8.71 -14.34
N TYR A 159 -6.70 9.83 -13.64
CA TYR A 159 -5.79 10.01 -12.53
C TYR A 159 -6.54 10.20 -11.24
N ILE A 160 -5.93 9.82 -10.13
CA ILE A 160 -6.46 10.09 -8.80
C ILE A 160 -5.39 10.55 -7.83
N GLU A 161 -5.66 11.65 -7.16
CA GLU A 161 -4.88 12.14 -6.03
C GLU A 161 -5.64 11.81 -4.75
N TRP A 162 -5.16 10.79 -4.02
CA TRP A 162 -5.78 10.41 -2.76
C TRP A 162 -5.34 11.32 -1.62
N GLY A 163 -6.32 11.80 -0.87
CA GLY A 163 -6.11 12.46 0.40
C GLY A 163 -5.65 11.50 1.50
N LYS A 164 -5.45 12.08 2.69
CA LYS A 164 -5.06 11.30 3.88
C LYS A 164 -6.19 10.39 4.33
N TRP A 165 -5.82 9.20 4.79
CA TRP A 165 -6.73 8.31 5.49
C TRP A 165 -7.24 8.95 6.78
N SER A 166 -8.53 8.77 7.06
CA SER A 166 -9.08 9.00 8.38
C SER A 166 -8.47 8.03 9.41
N ASN A 167 -8.69 8.35 10.68
CA ASN A 167 -8.44 7.39 11.75
C ASN A 167 -9.36 6.16 11.57
N TRP A 168 -8.91 5.03 12.11
CA TRP A 168 -9.72 3.84 12.20
C TRP A 168 -10.86 4.05 13.20
N ILE A 169 -12.07 3.68 12.79
CA ILE A 169 -13.28 3.72 13.59
C ILE A 169 -13.76 2.27 13.73
N SER A 170 -13.97 1.82 14.97
CA SER A 170 -14.59 0.52 15.22
C SER A 170 -16.12 0.65 15.24
N GLU A 171 -16.85 -0.42 14.92
CA GLU A 171 -18.33 -0.41 14.99
C GLU A 171 -18.86 0.10 16.35
N LYS A 172 -18.25 -0.33 17.46
CA LYS A 172 -18.61 0.12 18.82
C LYS A 172 -18.43 1.63 19.03
N GLN A 173 -17.52 2.25 18.29
CA GLN A 173 -17.29 3.70 18.33
C GLN A 173 -18.22 4.44 17.37
N GLU A 174 -18.58 3.83 16.24
CA GLU A 174 -19.55 4.35 15.28
C GLU A 174 -20.95 4.44 15.90
N GLU A 175 -21.40 3.39 16.61
CA GLU A 175 -22.68 3.38 17.36
C GLU A 175 -22.77 4.52 18.38
N LYS A 176 -21.70 4.77 19.15
CA LYS A 176 -21.64 5.89 20.10
C LYS A 176 -21.69 7.25 19.43
N ASN A 177 -21.06 7.39 18.26
CA ASN A 177 -21.06 8.65 17.52
C ASN A 177 -22.45 8.97 16.95
N LEU A 178 -23.18 7.95 16.49
CA LEU A 178 -24.56 8.09 16.00
C LEU A 178 -25.53 8.47 17.13
N GLU A 179 -25.41 7.83 18.30
CA GLU A 179 -26.26 8.13 19.46
C GLU A 179 -26.06 9.56 20.00
N MET A 180 -24.83 10.09 19.92
CA MET A 180 -24.54 11.49 20.27
C MET A 180 -25.01 12.49 19.20
N ALA A 181 -25.05 12.08 17.92
CA ALA A 181 -25.54 12.92 16.82
C ALA A 181 -27.06 13.07 16.84
N GLU A 182 -27.81 12.01 17.19
CA GLU A 182 -29.27 12.07 17.36
C GLU A 182 -29.72 12.88 18.58
N LYS A 183 -28.84 13.05 19.59
CA LYS A 183 -29.13 13.82 20.81
C LYS A 183 -28.81 15.32 20.70
N LYS A 184 -28.42 15.82 19.53
CA LYS A 184 -28.18 17.26 19.30
C LYS A 184 -29.44 17.90 18.67
N PRO A 185 -30.17 18.77 19.40
CA PRO A 185 -31.30 19.53 18.85
C PRO A 185 -30.87 20.63 17.87
#